data_AF-A0A173L219-F1
#
_entry.id   AF-A0A173L219-F1
#
_cell.length_a   1.000
_cell.length_b   1.000
_cell.length_c   1.000
_cell.angle_alpha   90.00
_cell.angle_beta   90.00
_cell.angle_gamma   90.00
#
_symmetry.space_group_name_H-M   'P 1'
#
loop_
_entity.id
_entity.type
_entity.pdbx_description
1 polymer ?
#
loop_
_entity_poly.entity_id
_entity_poly.type
_entity_poly.pdbx_seq_one_letter_code
_entity_poly.pdbx_strand_id
1 'polypeptide(L)'
;MSIERPEWDASCAVWQGYCDHLNTVKFSNADQMHTGFVAIMRERKHPEDLRLFVRGFAGHDPETVTAALRARYEIWVEAQDCGVDLKESALDVWAALATRPLTPEDFNVFPAFADAEA
;
A
#
# COMPACT_ATOMS: atom_id res chain seq x y z
N MET A 1 1.95 19.80 3.53
CA MET A 1 0.50 19.61 3.39
C MET A 1 0.23 18.18 3.82
N SER A 2 -0.69 17.96 4.74
CA SER A 2 -1.04 16.59 5.12
C SER A 2 -1.84 15.94 3.99
N ILE A 3 -1.55 14.67 3.71
CA ILE A 3 -2.25 13.91 2.68
C ILE A 3 -3.42 13.23 3.34
N GLU A 4 -4.57 13.89 3.26
CA GLU A 4 -5.83 13.35 3.75
C GLU A 4 -6.44 12.43 2.69
N ARG A 5 -6.91 11.27 3.14
CA ARG A 5 -7.67 10.34 2.29
C ARG A 5 -8.97 11.05 1.86
N PRO A 6 -9.34 10.99 0.57
CA PRO A 6 -10.61 11.56 0.11
C PRO A 6 -11.80 10.96 0.84
N GLU A 7 -12.86 11.75 0.99
CA GLU A 7 -14.15 11.24 1.48
C GLU A 7 -14.73 10.21 0.50
N TRP A 8 -15.57 9.31 1.01
CA TRP A 8 -16.12 8.20 0.22
C TRP A 8 -16.99 8.65 -0.96
N ASP A 9 -17.64 9.81 -0.86
CA ASP A 9 -18.47 10.43 -1.89
C ASP A 9 -17.70 11.39 -2.81
N ALA A 10 -16.38 11.53 -2.62
CA ALA A 10 -15.54 12.31 -3.51
C ALA A 10 -15.56 11.75 -4.94
N SER A 11 -15.44 12.65 -5.92
CA SER A 11 -15.44 12.25 -7.34
C SER A 11 -14.26 11.32 -7.69
N CYS A 12 -14.43 10.50 -8.73
CA CYS A 12 -13.36 9.62 -9.22
C CYS A 12 -12.08 10.38 -9.56
N ALA A 13 -12.17 11.62 -10.06
CA ALA A 13 -10.99 12.43 -10.39
C ALA A 13 -10.16 12.80 -9.14
N VAL A 14 -10.82 13.03 -8.00
CA VAL A 14 -10.16 13.32 -6.71
C VAL A 14 -9.47 12.06 -6.19
N TRP A 15 -10.18 10.93 -6.24
CA TRP A 15 -9.61 9.62 -5.88
C TRP A 15 -8.41 9.26 -6.76
N GLN A 16 -8.50 9.49 -8.06
CA GLN A 16 -7.41 9.24 -8.99
C GLN A 16 -6.20 10.13 -8.68
N GLY A 17 -6.40 11.43 -8.45
CA GLY A 17 -5.32 12.33 -8.03
C GLY A 17 -4.65 11.92 -6.72
N TYR A 18 -5.43 11.42 -5.74
CA TYR A 18 -4.90 10.88 -4.50
C TYR A 18 -4.05 9.62 -4.74
N CYS A 19 -4.56 8.66 -5.50
CA CYS A 19 -3.85 7.44 -5.86
C CYS A 19 -2.55 7.75 -6.62
N ASP A 20 -2.61 8.65 -7.61
CA ASP A 20 -1.44 9.09 -8.38
C ASP A 20 -0.38 9.71 -7.46
N HIS A 21 -0.81 10.53 -6.50
CA HIS A 21 0.09 11.14 -5.53
C HIS A 21 0.79 10.08 -4.65
N LEU A 22 0.05 9.09 -4.13
CA LEU A 22 0.64 8.00 -3.34
C LEU A 22 1.60 7.12 -4.16
N ASN A 23 1.36 6.99 -5.47
CA ASN A 23 2.21 6.22 -6.37
C ASN A 23 3.49 6.94 -6.79
N THR A 24 3.67 8.21 -6.41
CA THR A 24 4.97 8.88 -6.53
C THR A 24 6.01 8.29 -5.58
N VAL A 25 5.59 7.73 -4.44
CA VAL A 25 6.45 7.02 -3.51
C VAL A 25 6.64 5.59 -4.01
N LYS A 26 7.84 5.27 -4.47
CA LYS A 26 8.23 3.92 -4.89
C LYS A 26 9.11 3.28 -3.84
N PHE A 27 8.79 2.05 -3.48
CA PHE A 27 9.68 1.21 -2.69
C PHE A 27 10.64 0.51 -3.66
N SER A 28 11.91 0.41 -3.29
CA SER A 28 12.94 -0.21 -4.12
C SER A 28 12.65 -1.67 -4.42
N ASN A 29 11.97 -2.37 -3.50
CA ASN A 29 11.55 -3.76 -3.61
C ASN A 29 10.51 -4.09 -2.53
N ALA A 30 9.98 -5.31 -2.60
CA ALA A 30 8.98 -5.81 -1.65
C ALA A 30 9.54 -5.96 -0.22
N ASP A 31 10.83 -6.22 -0.05
CA ASP A 31 11.45 -6.32 1.28
C ASP A 31 11.48 -4.98 2.01
N GLN A 32 11.79 -3.88 1.30
CA GLN A 32 11.74 -2.53 1.85
C GLN A 32 10.30 -2.17 2.25
N MET A 33 9.33 -2.45 1.38
CA MET A 33 7.90 -2.23 1.69
C MET A 33 7.48 -3.04 2.93
N HIS A 34 7.83 -4.32 2.98
CA HIS A 34 7.49 -5.20 4.11
C HIS A 34 8.14 -4.75 5.42
N THR A 35 9.37 -4.24 5.37
CA THR A 35 10.02 -3.62 6.54
C THR A 35 9.19 -2.45 7.07
N GLY A 36 8.64 -1.64 6.17
CA GLY A 36 7.69 -0.59 6.53
C GLY A 36 6.39 -1.13 7.13
N PHE A 37 5.82 -2.21 6.59
CA PHE A 37 4.63 -2.85 7.17
C PHE A 37 4.87 -3.34 8.60
N VAL A 38 6.05 -3.93 8.86
CA VAL A 38 6.45 -4.32 10.21
C VAL A 38 6.53 -3.11 11.14
N ALA A 39 7.02 -1.97 10.65
CA ALA A 39 7.03 -0.72 11.41
C ALA A 39 5.62 -0.22 11.73
N ILE A 40 4.66 -0.31 10.79
CA ILE A 40 3.24 0.01 11.03
C ILE A 40 2.66 -0.89 12.13
N MET A 41 2.85 -2.21 12.03
CA MET A 41 2.30 -3.16 13.01
C MET A 41 2.83 -2.92 14.43
N ARG A 42 4.03 -2.35 14.56
CA ARG A 42 4.69 -2.09 15.85
C ARG A 42 4.52 -0.66 16.35
N GLU A 43 3.99 0.25 15.54
CA GLU A 43 3.96 1.70 15.79
C GLU A 43 3.42 2.07 17.19
N ARG A 44 2.39 1.36 17.68
CA ARG A 44 1.81 1.62 19.01
C ARG A 44 2.83 1.42 20.15
N LYS A 45 3.78 0.50 20.00
CA LYS A 45 4.82 0.19 20.98
C LYS A 45 6.17 0.83 20.63
N HIS A 46 6.42 1.03 19.34
CA HIS A 46 7.69 1.49 18.77
C HIS A 46 7.44 2.56 17.68
N PRO A 47 6.95 3.76 18.04
CA PRO A 47 6.64 4.82 17.06
C PRO A 47 7.90 5.32 16.30
N GLU A 48 9.08 5.12 16.87
CA GLU A 48 10.37 5.41 16.27
C GLU A 48 10.67 4.56 15.02
N ASP A 49 10.18 3.33 14.94
CA ASP A 49 10.46 2.42 13.81
C ASP A 49 9.92 3.01 12.50
N LEU A 50 8.66 3.47 12.54
CA LEU A 50 8.04 4.10 11.36
C LEU A 50 8.72 5.42 11.03
N ARG A 51 9.06 6.23 12.04
CA ARG A 51 9.77 7.51 11.85
C ARG A 51 11.15 7.32 11.20
N LEU A 52 11.90 6.31 11.62
CA LEU A 52 13.21 6.00 11.06
C LEU A 52 13.09 5.47 9.63
N PHE A 53 12.10 4.61 9.38
CA PHE A 53 11.82 4.10 8.04
C PHE A 53 11.51 5.22 7.04
N VAL A 54 10.56 6.12 7.36
CA VAL A 54 10.16 7.19 6.43
C VAL A 54 11.25 8.23 6.21
N ARG A 55 12.13 8.46 7.19
CA ARG A 55 13.32 9.33 7.03
C ARG A 55 14.30 8.82 5.97
N GLY A 56 14.25 7.54 5.61
CA GLY A 56 15.08 6.96 4.55
C GLY A 56 14.69 7.38 3.13
N PHE A 57 13.51 7.98 2.93
CA PHE A 57 12.99 8.35 1.60
C PHE A 57 13.32 9.81 1.27
N ALA A 58 14.58 10.04 0.87
CA ALA A 58 15.01 11.37 0.44
C ALA A 58 14.16 11.89 -0.73
N GLY A 59 13.72 13.15 -0.65
CA GLY A 59 12.92 13.79 -1.70
C GLY A 59 11.41 13.61 -1.58
N HIS A 60 10.92 12.85 -0.59
CA HIS A 60 9.50 12.76 -0.26
C HIS A 60 9.21 13.35 1.12
N ASP A 61 8.02 13.92 1.27
CA ASP A 61 7.52 14.31 2.59
C ASP A 61 7.20 13.04 3.42
N PRO A 62 7.59 12.98 4.71
CA PRO A 62 7.35 11.80 5.55
C PRO A 62 5.88 11.39 5.67
N GLU A 63 4.94 12.34 5.59
CA GLU A 63 3.51 12.04 5.64
C GLU A 63 3.07 11.35 4.34
N THR A 64 3.58 11.78 3.17
CA THR A 64 3.37 11.09 1.89
C THR A 64 3.84 9.66 1.93
N VAL A 65 5.05 9.42 2.45
CA VAL A 65 5.62 8.06 2.55
C VAL A 65 4.77 7.20 3.49
N THR A 66 4.36 7.76 4.62
CA THR A 66 3.49 7.07 5.58
C THR A 66 2.14 6.71 4.95
N ALA A 67 1.50 7.66 4.25
CA ALA A 67 0.22 7.43 3.58
C ALA A 67 0.35 6.38 2.47
N ALA A 68 1.40 6.45 1.65
CA ALA A 68 1.66 5.49 0.58
C ALA A 68 1.95 4.08 1.12
N LEU A 69 2.62 3.98 2.26
CA LEU A 69 2.88 2.72 2.96
C LEU A 69 1.59 2.15 3.57
N ARG A 70 0.77 2.97 4.23
CA ARG A 70 -0.51 2.55 4.82
C ARG A 70 -1.50 2.08 3.76
N ALA A 71 -1.60 2.77 2.63
CA ALA A 71 -2.47 2.34 1.53
C ALA A 71 -2.11 0.94 1.00
N ARG A 72 -0.81 0.64 0.87
CA ARG A 72 -0.34 -0.70 0.46
C ARG A 72 -0.51 -1.74 1.56
N TYR A 73 -0.33 -1.34 2.81
CA TYR A 73 -0.59 -2.20 3.98
C TYR A 73 -2.06 -2.60 4.03
N GLU A 74 -3.00 -1.67 3.79
CA GLU A 74 -4.43 -1.96 3.71
C GLU A 74 -4.73 -3.01 2.63
N ILE A 75 -4.14 -2.89 1.43
CA ILE A 75 -4.30 -3.89 0.35
C ILE A 75 -3.76 -5.27 0.79
N TRP A 76 -2.60 -5.31 1.46
CA TRP A 76 -2.02 -6.56 1.92
C TRP A 76 -2.86 -7.22 3.03
N VAL A 77 -3.37 -6.44 3.98
CA VAL A 77 -4.27 -6.93 5.04
C VAL A 77 -5.57 -7.45 4.43
N GLU A 78 -6.18 -6.71 3.49
CA GLU A 78 -7.39 -7.14 2.79
C GLU A 78 -7.17 -8.46 2.04
N ALA A 79 -6.00 -8.64 1.40
CA ALA A 79 -5.65 -9.89 0.74
C ALA A 79 -5.61 -11.06 1.74
N GLN A 80 -4.98 -10.85 2.90
CA GLN A 80 -4.91 -11.85 3.97
C GLN A 80 -6.29 -12.18 4.53
N ASP A 81 -7.13 -11.16 4.76
CA ASP A 81 -8.50 -11.32 5.25
C ASP A 81 -9.37 -12.09 4.23
N CYS A 82 -9.08 -11.95 2.94
CA CYS A 82 -9.66 -12.76 1.87
C CYS A 82 -9.04 -14.16 1.73
N GLY A 83 -8.07 -14.56 2.57
CA GLY A 83 -7.41 -15.86 2.54
C GLY A 83 -6.29 -15.99 1.50
N VAL A 84 -5.77 -14.87 0.99
CA VAL A 84 -4.69 -14.83 -0.01
C VAL A 84 -3.40 -14.37 0.65
N ASP A 85 -2.40 -15.25 0.70
CA ASP A 85 -1.05 -14.84 1.07
C ASP A 85 -0.26 -14.39 -0.14
N LEU A 86 -0.24 -13.07 -0.42
CA LEU A 86 0.53 -12.51 -1.53
C LEU A 86 2.01 -12.90 -1.50
N LYS A 87 2.59 -13.18 -0.32
CA LYS A 87 4.00 -13.54 -0.19
C LYS A 87 4.30 -14.99 -0.54
N GLU A 88 3.28 -15.83 -0.68
CA GLU A 88 3.44 -17.26 -0.97
C GLU A 88 2.71 -17.67 -2.25
N SER A 89 1.49 -17.15 -2.49
CA SER A 89 0.62 -17.55 -3.59
C SER A 89 0.53 -16.54 -4.75
N ALA A 90 0.95 -15.28 -4.56
CA ALA A 90 0.90 -14.23 -5.58
C ALA A 90 2.13 -13.30 -5.54
N LEU A 91 3.32 -13.90 -5.68
CA LEU A 91 4.62 -13.23 -5.55
C LEU A 91 4.82 -12.07 -6.55
N ASP A 92 4.21 -12.17 -7.73
CA ASP A 92 4.21 -11.13 -8.75
C ASP A 92 3.40 -9.91 -8.30
N VAL A 93 2.21 -10.11 -7.75
CA VAL A 93 1.36 -9.05 -7.17
C VAL A 93 2.07 -8.43 -5.95
N TRP A 94 2.71 -9.25 -5.12
CA TRP A 94 3.51 -8.77 -3.99
C TRP A 94 4.67 -7.87 -4.42
N ALA A 95 5.42 -8.26 -5.46
CA ALA A 95 6.49 -7.45 -6.03
C ALA A 95 5.94 -6.17 -6.72
N ALA A 96 4.80 -6.28 -7.38
CA ALA A 96 4.13 -5.16 -8.04
C ALA A 96 3.69 -4.10 -7.02
N LEU A 97 3.06 -4.51 -5.92
CA LEU A 97 2.55 -3.64 -4.86
C LEU A 97 3.62 -2.66 -4.35
N ALA A 98 4.89 -3.09 -4.30
CA ALA A 98 6.01 -2.26 -3.87
C ALA A 98 6.45 -1.21 -4.89
N THR A 99 6.36 -1.51 -6.18
CA THR A 99 7.10 -0.79 -7.23
C THR A 99 6.22 -0.02 -8.20
N ARG A 100 4.94 -0.37 -8.31
CA ARG A 100 3.98 0.23 -9.24
C ARG A 100 2.55 0.24 -8.65
N PRO A 101 1.64 1.05 -9.23
CA PRO A 101 0.22 0.87 -9.00
C PRO A 101 -0.21 -0.54 -9.42
N LEU A 102 -1.13 -1.15 -8.66
CA LEU A 102 -1.80 -2.38 -9.08
C LEU A 102 -2.79 -2.07 -10.20
N THR A 103 -2.86 -2.95 -11.20
CA THR A 103 -3.84 -2.93 -12.28
C THR A 103 -5.05 -3.79 -11.90
N PRO A 104 -6.19 -3.68 -12.59
CA PRO A 104 -7.33 -4.56 -12.34
C PRO A 104 -6.97 -6.05 -12.37
N GLU A 105 -6.08 -6.46 -13.27
CA GLU A 105 -5.65 -7.85 -13.40
C GLU A 105 -4.89 -8.36 -12.18
N ASP A 106 -4.15 -7.49 -11.48
CA ASP A 106 -3.47 -7.87 -10.24
C ASP A 106 -4.47 -8.20 -9.12
N PHE A 107 -5.70 -7.70 -9.20
CA PHE A 107 -6.76 -8.00 -8.22
C PHE A 107 -7.49 -9.32 -8.49
N ASN A 108 -7.23 -10.00 -9.61
CA ASN A 108 -7.82 -11.31 -9.91
C ASN A 108 -7.38 -12.41 -8.92
N VAL A 109 -6.31 -12.16 -8.14
CA VAL A 109 -5.85 -13.09 -7.09
C VAL A 109 -6.76 -13.08 -5.87
N PHE A 110 -7.63 -12.08 -5.71
CA PHE A 110 -8.53 -11.92 -4.57
C PHE A 110 -9.86 -12.66 -4.83
N PRO A 111 -10.28 -13.62 -3.98
CA PRO A 111 -11.51 -14.41 -4.16
C PRO A 111 -12.77 -13.56 -4.33
N ALA A 112 -12.86 -12.41 -3.65
CA ALA A 112 -14.00 -11.50 -3.75
C ALA A 112 -14.22 -10.94 -5.17
N PHE A 113 -13.18 -10.92 -6.00
CA PHE A 113 -13.25 -10.47 -7.40
C PHE A 113 -13.38 -11.63 -8.39
N ALA A 114 -13.04 -12.86 -7.99
CA ALA A 114 -13.23 -14.06 -8.80
C ALA A 114 -14.72 -14.46 -8.92
N ASP A 115 -15.53 -14.20 -7.89
CA ASP A 115 -16.98 -14.47 -7.90
C ASP A 115 -17.80 -13.39 -8.61
N ALA A 116 -17.22 -12.22 -8.92
CA ALA A 116 -17.92 -11.13 -9.60
C ALA A 116 -18.09 -11.36 -11.12
N GLU A 117 -17.43 -12.39 -11.68
CA GLU A 117 -17.55 -12.79 -13.09
C GLU A 117 -18.41 -14.06 -13.32
N ALA A 118 -19.11 -14.59 -12.30
CA ALA A 118 -19.90 -15.83 -12.39
C ALA A 118 -21.41 -15.59 -12.68
#